data_AF-A0A7V2CZ28-F1
#
_entry.id   AF-A0A7V2CZ28-F1
#
_cell.length_a   1.000
_cell.length_b   1.000
_cell.length_c   1.000
_cell.angle_alpha   90.00
_cell.angle_beta   90.00
_cell.angle_gamma   90.00
#
_symmetry.space_group_name_H-M   'P 1'
#
loop_
_entity.id
_entity.type
_entity.pdbx_description
1 polymer ?
#
loop_
_entity_poly.entity_id
_entity_poly.type
_entity_poly.pdbx_seq_one_letter_code
_entity_poly.pdbx_strand_id
1 'polypeptide(L)' 'MSETQDPALERARRAREIAESPAAYKVCEGCESIVTQRVVTCPNCHGYRFDETPARVVTQARDLGARERKSVIAEDLL' A
#
# COMPACT_ATOMS: atom_id res chain seq x y z
N MET A 1 -11.25 -27.65 1.98
CA MET A 1 -10.10 -27.12 2.75
C MET A 1 -10.16 -25.62 2.60
N SER A 2 -10.82 -24.93 3.54
CA SER A 2 -10.97 -23.48 3.49
C SER A 2 -9.82 -22.87 4.30
N GLU A 3 -8.73 -22.54 3.61
CA GLU A 3 -7.65 -21.73 4.17
C GLU A 3 -8.20 -20.32 4.40
N THR A 4 -8.55 -20.03 5.65
CA THR A 4 -8.66 -18.65 6.13
C THR A 4 -7.29 -18.01 5.93
N GLN A 5 -7.12 -17.24 4.86
CA GLN A 5 -5.89 -16.49 4.63
C GLN A 5 -5.71 -15.51 5.79
N ASP A 6 -4.66 -15.69 6.58
CA ASP A 6 -4.29 -14.74 7.63
C ASP A 6 -4.12 -13.35 6.99
N PRO A 7 -4.95 -12.35 7.36
CA PRO A 7 -4.89 -11.02 6.78
C PRO A 7 -3.52 -10.36 6.95
N ALA A 8 -2.74 -10.74 7.97
CA ALA A 8 -1.38 -10.26 8.16
C ALA A 8 -0.43 -10.87 7.12
N LEU A 9 -0.57 -12.18 6.84
CA LEU A 9 0.25 -12.88 5.85
C LEU A 9 0.01 -12.34 4.43
N GLU A 10 -1.24 -12.06 4.07
CA GLU A 10 -1.56 -11.49 2.75
C GLU A 10 -0.96 -10.07 2.59
N ARG A 11 -1.00 -9.25 3.66
CA ARG A 11 -0.38 -7.92 3.64
C ARG A 11 1.14 -8.01 3.51
N ALA A 12 1.78 -8.88 4.28
CA ALA A 12 3.21 -9.10 4.19
C ALA A 12 3.63 -9.56 2.79
N ARG A 13 2.83 -10.43 2.16
CA ARG A 13 3.05 -10.85 0.78
C ARG A 13 2.95 -9.69 -0.21
N ARG A 14 1.88 -8.89 -0.16
CA ARG A 14 1.71 -7.73 -1.05
C ARG A 14 2.81 -6.69 -0.85
N ALA A 15 3.22 -6.45 0.40
CA ALA A 15 4.34 -5.58 0.73
C ALA A 15 5.64 -6.06 0.09
N ARG A 16 5.90 -7.37 0.10
CA ARG A 16 7.07 -7.95 -0.56
C ARG A 16 7.00 -7.78 -2.09
N GLU A 17 5.86 -8.06 -2.70
CA GLU A 17 5.65 -7.88 -4.16
C GLU A 17 5.92 -6.43 -4.60
N ILE A 18 5.43 -5.45 -3.82
CA ILE A 18 5.72 -4.03 -4.05
C ILE A 18 7.22 -3.73 -3.90
N ALA A 19 7.86 -4.26 -2.86
CA ALA A 19 9.27 -4.02 -2.58
C ALA A 19 10.21 -4.66 -3.63
N GLU A 20 9.77 -5.74 -4.30
CA GLU A 20 10.50 -6.40 -5.39
C GLU A 20 10.38 -5.62 -6.72
N SER A 21 9.32 -4.83 -6.91
CA SER A 21 9.08 -4.03 -8.12
C SER A 21 8.70 -2.57 -7.82
N PRO A 22 9.54 -1.81 -7.09
CA PRO A 22 9.17 -0.50 -6.57
C PRO A 22 8.92 0.55 -7.65
N ALA A 23 9.53 0.41 -8.84
CA ALA A 23 9.32 1.32 -9.97
C ALA A 23 7.88 1.32 -10.51
N ALA A 24 7.09 0.27 -10.25
CA ALA A 24 5.69 0.19 -10.67
C ALA A 24 4.72 0.94 -9.74
N TYR A 25 5.23 1.47 -8.62
CA TYR A 25 4.44 2.10 -7.58
C TYR A 25 4.97 3.47 -7.20
N LYS A 26 4.17 4.19 -6.42
CA LYS A 26 4.49 5.47 -5.81
C LYS A 26 3.74 5.65 -4.50
N VAL A 27 4.28 6.46 -3.61
CA VAL A 27 3.70 6.73 -2.29
C VAL A 27 2.97 8.06 -2.32
N CYS A 28 1.71 8.08 -1.91
CA CYS A 28 0.98 9.33 -1.76
C CYS A 28 1.55 10.16 -0.61
N GLU A 29 1.92 11.42 -0.87
CA GLU A 29 2.46 12.30 0.18
C GLU A 29 1.39 12.76 1.19
N GLY A 30 0.11 12.58 0.87
CA GLY A 30 -1.00 13.00 1.74
C GLY A 30 -1.41 11.96 2.78
N CYS A 31 -1.54 10.70 2.38
CA CYS A 31 -2.02 9.62 3.27
C CYS A 31 -1.09 8.40 3.31
N GLU A 32 0.08 8.49 2.69
CA GLU A 32 1.13 7.46 2.68
C GLU A 32 0.68 6.10 2.12
N SER A 33 -0.42 6.09 1.37
CA SER A 33 -0.87 4.90 0.63
C SER A 33 0.05 4.65 -0.56
N ILE A 34 0.38 3.38 -0.79
CA ILE A 34 1.10 2.95 -1.99
C ILE A 34 0.07 2.74 -3.11
N VAL A 35 0.29 3.41 -4.23
CA VAL A 35 -0.56 3.31 -5.42
C VAL A 35 0.27 2.94 -6.65
N THR A 36 -0.39 2.43 -7.68
CA THR A 36 0.27 2.16 -8.97
C THR A 36 0.63 3.45 -9.71
N GLN A 37 1.65 3.41 -10.56
CA GLN A 37 2.15 4.54 -11.33
C GLN A 37 1.06 5.29 -12.14
N ARG A 38 0.07 4.56 -12.67
CA ARG A 38 -1.05 5.13 -13.45
C ARG A 38 -2.01 6.01 -12.65
N VAL A 39 -1.94 6.00 -11.32
CA VAL A 39 -2.87 6.77 -10.48
C VAL A 39 -2.51 8.25 -10.54
N VAL A 40 -3.44 9.06 -11.05
CA VAL A 40 -3.27 10.52 -11.14
C VAL A 40 -3.70 11.22 -9.84
N THR A 41 -4.68 10.66 -9.15
CA THR A 41 -5.22 11.19 -7.89
C THR A 41 -5.40 10.04 -6.91
N CYS A 42 -4.95 10.21 -5.67
CA CYS A 42 -5.01 9.17 -4.66
C CYS A 42 -6.47 8.83 -4.37
N PRO A 43 -6.89 7.56 -4.52
CA PRO A 43 -8.28 7.17 -4.28
C PRO A 43 -8.65 7.23 -2.79
N ASN A 44 -7.66 7.28 -1.89
CA ASN A 44 -7.89 7.26 -0.45
C ASN A 44 -8.07 8.68 0.14
N CYS A 45 -7.32 9.67 -0.35
CA CYS A 45 -7.35 11.04 0.20
C CYS A 45 -7.61 12.13 -0.83
N HIS A 46 -7.77 11.78 -2.10
CA HIS A 46 -7.94 12.71 -3.22
C HIS A 46 -6.76 13.68 -3.46
N GLY A 47 -5.61 13.45 -2.82
CA GLY A 47 -4.37 14.18 -3.10
C GLY A 47 -3.73 13.79 -4.44
N TYR A 48 -2.92 14.67 -5.01
CA TYR A 48 -2.27 14.46 -6.32
C TYR A 48 -0.73 14.45 -6.25
N ARG A 49 -0.15 14.61 -5.06
CA ARG A 49 1.30 14.58 -4.85
C ARG A 49 1.76 13.17 -4.47
N PHE A 50 2.80 12.70 -5.15
CA PHE A 50 3.36 11.37 -4.96
C PHE A 50 4.89 11.42 -4.94
N ASP A 51 5.48 10.58 -4.10
CA ASP A 51 6.90 10.27 -4.11
C ASP A 51 7.09 8.95 -4.89
N GLU A 52 7.75 9.06 -6.04
CA GLU A 52 8.04 7.95 -6.95
C GLU A 52 9.42 7.32 -6.68
N THR A 53 10.15 7.80 -5.67
CA THR A 53 11.49 7.30 -5.33
C THR A 53 11.40 5.82 -4.95
N PRO A 54 12.12 4.90 -5.63
CA PRO A 54 12.04 3.47 -5.34
C PRO A 54 12.38 3.14 -3.88
N ALA A 55 13.35 3.84 -3.29
CA ALA A 55 13.69 3.68 -1.88
C ALA A 55 12.52 4.02 -0.95
N ARG A 56 11.77 5.09 -1.24
CA ARG A 56 10.58 5.47 -0.46
C ARG A 56 9.50 4.38 -0.55
N VAL A 57 9.25 3.86 -1.76
CA VAL A 57 8.27 2.80 -1.99
C VAL A 57 8.63 1.53 -1.20
N VAL A 58 9.90 1.10 -1.24
CA VAL A 58 10.37 -0.08 -0.50
C VAL A 58 10.19 0.11 1.00
N THR A 59 10.62 1.25 1.55
CA THR A 59 10.48 1.55 2.98
C THR A 59 9.01 1.52 3.39
N GLN A 60 8.15 2.23 2.65
CA GLN A 60 6.73 2.27 2.94
C GLN A 60 6.08 0.89 2.85
N ALA A 61 6.46 0.07 1.87
CA ALA A 61 5.91 -1.27 1.71
C ALA A 61 6.26 -2.16 2.92
N ARG A 62 7.51 -2.10 3.39
CA ARG A 62 7.95 -2.81 4.60
C ARG A 62 7.18 -2.35 5.84
N ASP A 63 7.02 -1.03 6.01
CA ASP A 63 6.29 -0.46 7.14
C ASP A 63 4.82 -0.90 7.14
N LEU A 64 4.16 -0.89 5.98
CA LEU A 64 2.77 -1.32 5.83
C LEU A 64 2.59 -2.84 6.00
N GLY A 65 3.57 -3.63 5.58
CA GLY A 65 3.53 -5.10 5.69
C GLY A 65 3.83 -5.62 7.10
N ALA A 66 4.62 -4.88 7.89
CA ALA A 66 5.02 -5.27 9.24
C ALA A 66 4.04 -4.81 10.34
N ARG A 67 3.15 -3.84 10.03
CA ARG A 67 2.22 -3.27 11.00
C ARG A 67 0.80 -3.84 10.87
N GLU A 68 0.07 -3.81 11.97
CA GLU A 68 -1.38 -4.05 11.96
C GLU A 68 -2.10 -2.98 11.12
N ARG A 69 -3.11 -3.40 10.33
CA ARG A 69 -3.90 -2.46 9.53
C ARG A 69 -4.72 -1.57 10.45
N LYS A 70 -4.43 -0.27 10.40
CA LYS A 70 -5.20 0.78 11.07
C LYS A 70 -6.01 1.66 10.11
N SER A 71 -5.91 1.41 8.80
CA SER A 71 -6.64 2.14 7.78
C SER A 71 -8.06 1.60 7.65
N VAL A 72 -9.04 2.50 7.66
CA VAL A 72 -10.45 2.22 7.35
C VAL A 72 -10.58 1.88 5.87
N ILE A 73 -11.29 0.80 5.54
CA ILE A 73 -11.63 0.41 4.16
C ILE A 73 -13.13 0.62 3.91
N ALA A 74 -13.57 0.56 2.66
CA ALA A 74 -14.97 0.78 2.30
C ALA A 74 -15.92 -0.19 3.02
N GLU A 75 -15.51 -1.45 3.23
CA GLU A 75 -16.29 -2.42 3.99
C GLU A 75 -16.48 -2.06 5.48
N ASP A 76 -15.61 -1.24 6.08
CA ASP A 76 -15.75 -0.82 7.49
C ASP A 76 -16.88 0.22 7.70
N LEU A 77 -17.43 0.77 6.61
CA LEU A 77 -18.44 1.84 6.62
C LEU A 77 -19.85 1.35 6.29
N LEU A 78 -20.03 0.03 6.13
CA LEU A 78 -21.30 -0.66 5.88
C LEU A 78 -21.91 -1.17 7.19
#